data_AF-A0A3D5YNW5-F1
#
_entry.id   AF-A0A3D5YNW5-F1
#
_cell.length_a   1.000
_cell.length_b   1.000
_cell.length_c   1.000
_cell.angle_alpha   90.00
_cell.angle_beta   90.00
_cell.angle_gamma   90.00
#
_symmetry.space_group_name_H-M   'P 1'
#
loop_
_entity.id
_entity.type
_entity.pdbx_description
1 polymer ?
#
loop_
_entity_poly.entity_id
_entity_poly.type
_entity_poly.pdbx_seq_one_letter_code
_entity_poly.pdbx_strand_id
1 'polypeptide(L)'
;MISSIQGLVDRKVNLKLGSKGVDVGVVQKFLNIYNGTSKRIDNDFGAGTVTLVKDFQKDIGLTADGEVGSTTLNKMINWLKNQK
;
A
#
# COMPACT_ATOMS: atom_id res chain seq x y z
N MET A 1 6.59 -10.37 -2.54
CA MET A 1 5.86 -9.09 -2.45
C MET A 1 4.49 -9.19 -3.09
N ILE A 2 4.39 -9.48 -4.39
CA ILE A 2 3.10 -9.63 -5.10
C ILE A 2 2.17 -10.61 -4.36
N SER A 3 2.64 -11.80 -3.99
CA SER A 3 1.81 -12.79 -3.27
C SER A 3 1.31 -12.28 -1.91
N SER A 4 2.08 -11.45 -1.21
CA SER A 4 1.67 -10.86 0.07
C SER A 4 0.52 -9.86 -0.13
N ILE A 5 0.59 -9.03 -1.18
CA ILE A 5 -0.48 -8.08 -1.54
C ILE A 5 -1.70 -8.82 -2.08
N GLN A 6 -1.50 -9.89 -2.86
CA GLN A 6 -2.61 -10.75 -3.33
C GLN A 6 -3.38 -11.34 -2.13
N GLY A 7 -2.68 -11.81 -1.10
CA GLY A 7 -3.33 -12.28 0.13
C GLY A 7 -4.12 -11.19 0.90
N LEU A 8 -3.82 -9.90 0.70
CA LEU A 8 -4.65 -8.81 1.22
C LEU A 8 -5.93 -8.64 0.40
N VAL A 9 -5.83 -8.78 -0.93
CA VAL A 9 -6.98 -8.74 -1.85
C VAL A 9 -7.95 -9.88 -1.55
N ASP A 10 -7.45 -11.10 -1.41
CA ASP A 10 -8.27 -12.31 -1.19
C ASP A 10 -9.04 -12.24 0.13
N ARG A 11 -8.42 -11.64 1.16
CA ARG A 11 -9.05 -11.41 2.47
C ARG A 11 -9.93 -10.15 2.54
N LYS A 12 -10.07 -9.40 1.43
CA LYS A 12 -10.85 -8.15 1.35
C LYS A 12 -10.43 -7.12 2.40
N VAL A 13 -9.12 -7.00 2.63
CA VAL A 13 -8.56 -6.04 3.60
C VAL A 13 -8.87 -4.61 3.17
N ASN A 14 -9.26 -3.78 4.13
CA ASN A 14 -9.33 -2.33 4.00
C ASN A 14 -8.48 -1.70 5.12
N LEU A 15 -7.46 -0.93 4.75
CA LEU A 15 -6.60 -0.20 5.68
C LEU A 15 -6.78 1.30 5.51
N LYS A 16 -6.81 2.00 6.63
CA LYS A 16 -6.95 3.46 6.69
C LYS A 16 -6.21 4.02 7.90
N LEU A 17 -6.23 5.33 8.08
CA LEU A 17 -5.63 5.98 9.24
C LEU A 17 -6.04 5.28 10.55
N GLY A 18 -5.05 4.88 11.34
CA GLY A 18 -5.24 4.17 12.61
C GLY A 18 -5.32 2.64 12.51
N SER A 19 -5.39 2.06 11.31
CA SER A 19 -5.21 0.61 11.13
C SER A 19 -3.83 0.17 11.62
N LYS A 20 -3.74 -1.05 12.16
CA LYS A 20 -2.50 -1.63 12.70
C LYS A 20 -2.33 -3.08 12.26
N GLY A 21 -1.10 -3.58 12.34
CA GLY A 21 -0.76 -4.98 12.18
C GLY A 21 -0.04 -5.31 10.88
N VAL A 22 0.23 -6.60 10.67
CA VAL A 22 1.11 -7.10 9.60
C VAL A 22 0.65 -6.65 8.20
N ASP A 23 -0.66 -6.49 7.99
CA ASP A 23 -1.24 -6.01 6.73
C ASP A 23 -0.80 -4.59 6.39
N VAL A 24 -0.71 -3.72 7.39
CA VAL A 24 -0.12 -2.38 7.25
C VAL A 24 1.35 -2.48 6.88
N GLY A 25 2.08 -3.40 7.51
CA GLY A 25 3.49 -3.63 7.21
C GLY A 25 3.74 -4.03 5.75
N VAL A 26 2.85 -4.84 5.18
CA VAL A 26 2.88 -5.20 3.75
C VAL A 26 2.71 -3.94 2.88
N VAL A 27 1.77 -3.06 3.20
CA VAL A 27 1.58 -1.79 2.47
C VAL A 27 2.79 -0.87 2.63
N GLN A 28 3.31 -0.68 3.83
CA GLN A 28 4.50 0.14 4.08
C GLN A 28 5.72 -0.39 3.31
N LYS A 29 5.89 -1.71 3.24
CA LYS A 29 6.94 -2.34 2.43
C LYS A 29 6.78 -2.04 0.95
N PHE A 30 5.55 -2.07 0.42
CA PHE A 30 5.28 -1.65 -0.96
C PHE A 30 5.68 -0.19 -1.17
N LEU A 31 5.25 0.69 -0.28
CA LEU A 31 5.52 2.14 -0.40
C LEU A 31 7.02 2.42 -0.36
N ASN A 32 7.79 1.69 0.43
CA ASN A 32 9.25 1.76 0.41
C ASN A 32 9.84 1.40 -0.95
N ILE A 33 9.37 0.30 -1.56
CA ILE A 33 9.82 -0.11 -2.90
C ILE A 33 9.44 0.95 -3.94
N TYR A 34 8.19 1.42 -3.92
CA TYR A 34 7.69 2.44 -4.84
C TYR A 34 8.47 3.75 -4.76
N ASN A 35 8.80 4.22 -3.55
CA ASN A 35 9.53 5.47 -3.35
C ASN A 35 11.07 5.32 -3.39
N GLY A 36 11.61 4.10 -3.53
CA GLY A 36 13.05 3.87 -3.41
C GLY A 36 13.62 4.20 -2.02
N THR A 37 12.83 4.03 -0.95
CA THR A 37 13.21 4.37 0.42
C THR A 37 13.28 3.15 1.33
N SER A 38 14.01 3.27 2.44
CA SER A 38 14.10 2.23 3.49
C SER A 38 13.50 2.71 4.82
N LYS A 39 12.32 3.34 4.80
CA LYS A 39 11.66 3.82 6.02
C LYS A 39 11.29 2.63 6.93
N ARG A 40 11.24 2.86 8.24
CA ARG A 40 10.82 1.85 9.21
C ARG A 40 9.41 1.33 8.89
N ILE A 41 9.26 0.01 8.89
CA ILE A 41 7.98 -0.68 8.80
C ILE A 41 7.55 -0.97 10.25
N ASP A 42 6.62 -0.18 10.75
CA ASP A 42 6.16 -0.24 12.14
C ASP A 42 4.78 -0.86 12.31
N ASN A 43 4.17 -1.29 11.20
CA ASN A 43 2.84 -1.88 11.17
C ASN A 43 1.74 -0.92 11.65
N ASP A 44 1.99 0.40 11.58
CA ASP A 44 1.08 1.44 12.03
C ASP A 44 0.68 2.35 10.87
N PHE A 45 -0.62 2.42 10.54
CA PHE A 45 -1.10 3.21 9.41
C PHE A 45 -1.29 4.66 9.86
N GLY A 46 -0.17 5.34 10.08
CA GLY A 46 -0.12 6.73 10.52
C GLY A 46 -0.20 7.73 9.37
N ALA A 47 -0.11 9.02 9.70
CA ALA A 47 -0.17 10.12 8.73
C ALA A 47 0.88 10.02 7.61
N GLY A 48 2.08 9.52 7.93
CA GLY A 48 3.13 9.27 6.94
C GLY A 48 2.73 8.20 5.92
N THR A 49 2.10 7.11 6.37
CA THR A 49 1.57 6.07 5.47
C THR A 49 0.43 6.60 4.61
N VAL A 50 -0.51 7.35 5.20
CA VAL A 50 -1.61 8.00 4.45
C VAL A 50 -1.05 8.87 3.32
N THR A 51 -0.03 9.68 3.60
CA THR A 51 0.57 10.59 2.61
C THR A 51 1.13 9.79 1.43
N LEU A 52 1.96 8.78 1.72
CA LEU A 52 2.56 7.95 0.67
C LEU A 52 1.53 7.14 -0.13
N VAL A 53 0.43 6.69 0.50
CA VAL A 53 -0.68 6.04 -0.21
C VAL A 53 -1.35 7.01 -1.16
N LYS A 54 -1.64 8.25 -0.72
CA LYS A 54 -2.22 9.27 -1.58
C LYS A 54 -1.33 9.59 -2.77
N ASP A 55 -0.03 9.69 -2.56
CA ASP A 55 0.93 9.95 -3.63
C ASP A 55 0.93 8.83 -4.67
N PHE A 56 1.00 7.57 -4.21
CA PHE A 56 0.85 6.42 -5.10
C PHE A 56 -0.48 6.46 -5.86
N GLN A 57 -1.61 6.66 -5.16
CA GLN A 57 -2.94 6.70 -5.78
C GLN A 57 -3.03 7.76 -6.89
N LYS A 58 -2.50 8.97 -6.66
CA LYS A 58 -2.45 10.03 -7.68
C LYS A 58 -1.65 9.58 -8.91
N ASP A 59 -0.47 9.02 -8.69
CA ASP A 59 0.46 8.62 -9.74
C ASP A 59 -0.14 7.55 -10.67
N ILE A 60 -0.95 6.64 -10.13
CA ILE A 60 -1.61 5.58 -10.93
C ILE A 60 -3.07 5.89 -11.32
N GLY A 61 -3.48 7.16 -11.18
CA GLY A 61 -4.76 7.69 -11.67
C GLY A 61 -5.99 7.29 -10.86
N LEU A 62 -5.85 7.05 -9.56
CA LEU A 62 -6.97 6.85 -8.63
C LEU A 62 -7.31 8.15 -7.89
N THR A 63 -8.52 8.17 -7.31
CA THR A 63 -8.85 9.13 -6.25
C THR A 63 -7.91 8.92 -5.06
N ALA A 64 -7.26 9.99 -4.64
CA ALA A 64 -6.25 9.97 -3.58
C ALA A 64 -6.87 10.14 -2.18
N ASP A 65 -7.72 9.19 -1.79
CA ASP A 65 -8.40 9.18 -0.49
C ASP A 65 -7.45 8.81 0.67
N GLY A 66 -6.35 8.13 0.39
CA GLY A 66 -5.38 7.66 1.38
C GLY A 66 -5.77 6.35 2.07
N GLU A 67 -6.79 5.66 1.58
CA GLU A 67 -7.21 4.34 2.03
C GLU A 67 -6.71 3.24 1.09
N VAL A 68 -6.46 2.06 1.64
CA VAL A 68 -6.00 0.90 0.88
C VAL A 68 -7.05 -0.19 0.92
N GLY A 69 -7.92 -0.17 -0.08
CA GLY A 69 -8.85 -1.26 -0.41
C GLY A 69 -8.40 -2.07 -1.63
N SER A 70 -9.27 -2.95 -2.11
CA SER A 70 -8.99 -3.87 -3.23
C SER A 70 -8.51 -3.16 -4.51
N THR A 71 -9.08 -2.01 -4.85
CA THR A 71 -8.67 -1.22 -6.03
C THR A 71 -7.22 -0.75 -5.91
N THR A 72 -6.85 -0.16 -4.77
CA THR A 72 -5.48 0.29 -4.50
C THR A 72 -4.51 -0.90 -4.51
N LEU A 73 -4.85 -2.00 -3.85
CA LEU A 73 -4.03 -3.22 -3.79
C LEU A 73 -3.79 -3.83 -5.17
N ASN A 74 -4.82 -3.92 -6.02
CA ASN A 74 -4.68 -4.41 -7.39
C ASN A 74 -3.76 -3.51 -8.23
N LYS A 75 -3.82 -2.19 -8.05
CA LYS A 75 -2.89 -1.25 -8.70
C LYS A 75 -1.46 -1.45 -8.22
N MET A 76 -1.23 -1.69 -6.93
CA MET A 76 0.10 -2.03 -6.39
C MET A 76 0.66 -3.31 -7.02
N ILE A 77 -0.16 -4.34 -7.19
CA ILE A 77 0.23 -5.59 -7.87
C ILE A 77 0.62 -5.33 -9.31
N ASN A 78 -0.20 -4.59 -10.05
CA ASN A 78 0.07 -4.27 -11.45
C ASN A 78 1.35 -3.44 -11.60
N TRP A 79 1.56 -2.45 -10.73
CA TRP A 79 2.80 -1.69 -10.70
C TRP A 79 4.01 -2.60 -10.50
N LEU A 80 3.99 -3.49 -9.49
CA LEU A 80 5.08 -4.44 -9.23
C LEU A 80 5.36 -5.40 -10.40
N LYS A 81 4.33 -5.79 -11.16
CA LYS A 81 4.50 -6.63 -12.36
C LYS A 81 5.24 -5.90 -13.48
N ASN A 82 5.03 -4.59 -13.60
CA ASN A 82 5.60 -3.74 -14.65
C ASN A 82 7.03 -3.26 -14.34
N GLN A 83 7.54 -3.46 -13.12
CA GLN A 83 8.92 -3.13 -12.74
C GLN A 83 9.91 -4.29 -13.00
N LYS A 84 9.49 -5.31 -13.75
CA LYS A 84 10.34 -6.46 -14.11
C LYS A 84 11.08 -6.25 -15.41
#